data_AF-A0A835AWP0-F1
#
_entry.id   AF-A0A835AWP0-F1
#
_cell.length_a   1.000
_cell.length_b   1.000
_cell.length_c   1.000
_cell.angle_alpha   90.00
_cell.angle_beta   90.00
_cell.angle_gamma   90.00
#
_symmetry.space_group_name_H-M   'P 1'
#
loop_
_entity.id
_entity.type
_entity.pdbx_description
1 polymer ?
#
loop_
_entity_poly.entity_id
_entity_poly.type
_entity_poly.pdbx_seq_one_letter_code
_entity_poly.pdbx_strand_id
1 'polypeptide(L)'
;MSKMTRSDSEKRAPRTPKPPPRRAKSISPSPPPGGNSPLLAPPRPPGPPAPPGGPPRPPPPAGGGPPRPPGAPPPPRLQVGAGPPPPPGPAASKGRAPAGGRMRRAPEIVEFYQVLMRRGEAASRQTGSRGPKAPAGGSKAARSDLIGEITKNSPHLVAVQADVDTQGDFVRTLAAEVRDATFANIEDVVAFVAWLDEELSFLVDEQAVLKHFDWPEKRADALRDAAAKYNGLLQLEKQISSFVDDRALHRDAALGKMFSLFEKTEKSVYRFMQERDAADAKSNLVSRYKEQDIPVGWMSDAGIIAKIKLACVNLAKQYMMRVVSEIDSLGGKNDEQKRESALFKRLKEQNREVLLHQGVRFAFRVHQFAGGFTAESLDTFDELKRRHTSDGKN
;
A
#
# COMPACT_ATOMS: atom_id res chain seq x y z
N MET A 1 52.36 35.12 -11.36
CA MET A 1 51.45 34.41 -12.29
C MET A 1 51.24 33.00 -11.76
N SER A 2 50.14 32.73 -11.08
CA SER A 2 49.74 31.36 -10.71
C SER A 2 48.38 31.10 -11.34
N LYS A 3 48.37 30.29 -12.40
CA LYS A 3 47.15 29.77 -13.02
C LYS A 3 46.59 28.71 -12.07
N MET A 4 45.47 29.03 -11.42
CA MET A 4 44.66 28.01 -10.75
C MET A 4 43.95 27.22 -11.86
N THR A 5 44.35 25.97 -12.02
CA THR A 5 43.77 25.00 -12.94
C THR A 5 42.28 24.83 -12.64
N ARG A 6 41.43 25.06 -13.66
CA ARG A 6 40.02 24.66 -13.67
C ARG A 6 39.95 23.18 -13.32
N SER A 7 39.21 22.84 -12.27
CA SER A 7 38.84 21.46 -11.97
C SER A 7 38.14 20.89 -13.20
N ASP A 8 38.75 19.86 -13.79
CA ASP A 8 38.14 19.00 -14.80
C ASP A 8 36.91 18.36 -14.15
N SER A 9 35.73 18.90 -14.42
CA SER A 9 34.48 18.22 -14.13
C SER A 9 34.42 17.03 -15.08
N GLU A 10 34.80 15.87 -14.56
CA GLU A 10 34.89 14.60 -15.28
C GLU A 10 33.59 14.32 -16.02
N LYS A 11 33.57 14.66 -17.32
CA LYS A 11 32.44 14.41 -18.21
C LYS A 11 32.26 12.89 -18.26
N ARG A 12 31.13 12.39 -17.75
CA ARG A 12 30.80 10.97 -17.89
C ARG A 12 30.72 10.63 -19.36
N ALA A 13 31.40 9.55 -19.74
CA ALA A 13 31.37 9.06 -21.11
C ALA A 13 29.91 8.76 -21.53
N PRO A 14 29.53 9.02 -22.79
CA PRO A 14 28.20 8.66 -23.29
C PRO A 14 27.93 7.18 -23.05
N ARG A 15 26.84 6.87 -22.35
CA ARG A 15 26.47 5.49 -22.04
C ARG A 15 25.46 4.96 -23.05
N THR A 16 25.62 3.71 -23.47
CA THR A 16 24.55 2.98 -24.17
C THR A 16 23.74 2.23 -23.12
N PRO A 17 22.40 2.38 -23.08
CA PRO A 17 21.59 1.69 -22.09
C PRO A 17 21.64 0.18 -22.32
N LYS A 18 21.63 -0.60 -21.24
CA LYS A 18 21.44 -2.06 -21.33
C LYS A 18 20.07 -2.36 -21.95
N PRO A 19 19.88 -3.45 -22.69
CA PRO A 19 18.58 -3.80 -23.24
C PRO A 19 17.54 -4.03 -22.11
N PRO A 20 16.27 -3.61 -22.29
CA PRO A 20 15.24 -3.80 -21.29
C PRO A 20 14.88 -5.29 -21.10
N PRO A 21 14.43 -5.69 -19.90
CA PRO A 21 14.01 -7.06 -19.63
C PRO A 21 12.78 -7.42 -20.48
N ARG A 22 12.89 -8.53 -21.23
CA ARG A 22 11.85 -9.19 -22.05
C ARG A 22 10.84 -8.27 -22.74
N ARG A 23 11.06 -7.96 -24.02
CA ARG A 23 9.94 -7.76 -24.97
C ARG A 23 9.26 -9.11 -25.17
N ALA A 24 8.02 -9.28 -24.71
CA ALA A 24 7.19 -10.38 -25.18
C ALA A 24 6.98 -10.16 -26.68
N LYS A 25 7.81 -10.80 -27.52
CA LYS A 25 7.67 -10.75 -28.97
C LYS A 25 6.26 -11.22 -29.33
N SER A 26 5.50 -10.38 -30.02
CA SER A 26 4.37 -10.82 -30.82
C SER A 26 4.89 -11.88 -31.80
N ILE A 27 4.43 -13.12 -31.62
CA ILE A 27 4.74 -14.20 -32.55
C ILE A 27 3.84 -14.00 -33.76
N SER A 28 4.39 -13.40 -34.82
CA SER A 28 3.83 -13.52 -36.17
C SER A 28 4.13 -14.94 -36.69
N PRO A 29 3.17 -15.67 -37.26
CA PRO A 29 3.38 -17.04 -37.70
C PRO A 29 4.20 -17.05 -39.01
N SER A 30 5.31 -17.79 -39.02
CA SER A 30 6.04 -18.13 -40.25
C SER A 30 5.43 -19.39 -40.89
N PRO A 31 5.41 -19.51 -42.22
CA PRO A 31 4.79 -20.64 -42.92
C PRO A 31 5.69 -21.88 -42.89
N PRO A 32 5.16 -23.12 -43.01
CA PRO A 32 5.97 -24.32 -42.96
C PRO A 32 6.52 -24.67 -44.35
N PRO A 33 7.74 -25.22 -44.46
CA PRO A 33 8.15 -25.99 -45.62
C PRO A 33 7.78 -27.48 -45.45
N GLY A 34 7.22 -28.08 -46.50
CA GLY A 34 6.85 -29.49 -46.55
C GLY A 34 8.02 -30.44 -46.85
N GLY A 35 7.80 -31.74 -46.60
CA GLY A 35 8.66 -32.84 -47.08
C GLY A 35 8.61 -34.14 -46.27
N ASN A 36 7.69 -35.05 -46.66
CA ASN A 36 7.60 -36.53 -46.55
C ASN A 36 8.65 -37.32 -45.70
N SER A 37 8.26 -38.08 -44.65
CA SER A 37 7.71 -39.48 -44.56
C SER A 37 8.79 -40.58 -44.36
N PRO A 38 8.48 -41.83 -43.93
CA PRO A 38 7.57 -42.29 -42.86
C PRO A 38 8.18 -43.43 -41.98
N LEU A 39 7.76 -43.63 -40.72
CA LEU A 39 7.91 -44.94 -40.04
C LEU A 39 6.71 -45.25 -39.11
N LEU A 40 6.31 -46.51 -39.17
CA LEU A 40 5.04 -47.12 -38.79
C LEU A 40 4.77 -47.16 -37.26
N ALA A 41 3.52 -46.88 -36.88
CA ALA A 41 2.87 -47.42 -35.68
C ALA A 41 1.40 -47.77 -36.02
N PRO A 42 0.82 -48.86 -35.46
CA PRO A 42 -0.50 -49.35 -35.86
C PRO A 42 -1.65 -48.51 -35.27
N PRO A 43 -2.80 -48.37 -35.98
CA PRO A 43 -3.91 -47.54 -35.52
C PRO A 43 -4.84 -48.27 -34.52
N ARG A 44 -5.35 -47.51 -33.53
CA ARG A 44 -6.46 -47.89 -32.64
C ARG A 44 -7.79 -47.95 -33.42
N PRO A 45 -8.75 -48.79 -33.00
CA PRO A 45 -10.06 -48.87 -33.65
C PRO A 45 -10.91 -47.59 -33.42
N PRO A 46 -11.79 -47.24 -34.38
CA PRO A 46 -12.64 -46.05 -34.28
C PRO A 46 -13.77 -46.23 -33.26
N GLY A 47 -13.95 -45.22 -32.40
CA GLY A 47 -15.11 -45.10 -31.52
C GLY A 47 -16.37 -44.67 -32.28
N PRO A 48 -17.57 -44.90 -31.72
CA PRO A 48 -18.84 -44.61 -32.39
C PRO A 48 -19.08 -43.09 -32.58
N PRO A 49 -19.82 -42.68 -33.62
CA PRO A 49 -20.11 -41.28 -33.90
C PRO A 49 -21.04 -40.64 -32.86
N ALA A 50 -20.81 -39.36 -32.56
CA ALA A 50 -21.69 -38.54 -31.74
C ALA A 50 -23.00 -38.20 -32.49
N PRO A 51 -24.16 -38.18 -31.82
CA PRO A 51 -25.44 -37.85 -32.45
C PRO A 51 -25.53 -36.36 -32.84
N PRO A 52 -26.32 -36.01 -33.87
CA PRO A 52 -26.46 -34.62 -34.35
C PRO A 52 -27.12 -33.71 -33.31
N GLY A 53 -26.58 -32.50 -33.18
CA GLY A 53 -27.10 -31.45 -32.31
C GLY A 53 -28.54 -31.05 -32.66
N GLY A 54 -29.40 -31.02 -31.64
CA GLY A 54 -30.76 -30.50 -31.74
C GLY A 54 -30.81 -28.96 -31.80
N PRO A 55 -31.96 -28.39 -32.22
CA PRO A 55 -32.13 -26.94 -32.43
C PRO A 55 -32.04 -26.13 -31.13
N PRO A 56 -31.75 -24.81 -31.21
CA PRO A 56 -31.57 -23.95 -30.04
C PRO A 56 -32.85 -23.84 -29.21
N ARG A 57 -32.69 -23.91 -27.88
CA ARG A 57 -33.80 -23.75 -26.92
C ARG A 57 -34.37 -22.32 -26.98
N PRO A 58 -35.70 -22.13 -26.96
CA PRO A 58 -36.33 -20.83 -26.82
C PRO A 58 -36.14 -20.26 -25.40
N PRO A 59 -36.19 -18.92 -25.23
CA PRO A 59 -36.05 -18.26 -23.94
C PRO A 59 -37.25 -18.60 -23.01
N PRO A 60 -37.02 -18.70 -21.69
CA PRO A 60 -38.10 -19.01 -20.75
C PRO A 60 -39.09 -17.84 -20.60
N PRO A 61 -40.39 -18.14 -20.41
CA PRO A 61 -41.44 -17.14 -20.27
C PRO A 61 -41.38 -16.40 -18.92
N ALA A 62 -41.82 -15.15 -18.95
CA ALA A 62 -42.01 -14.31 -17.79
C ALA A 62 -43.24 -14.78 -16.97
N GLY A 63 -43.06 -14.89 -15.65
CA GLY A 63 -44.14 -14.80 -14.66
C GLY A 63 -44.49 -16.09 -13.90
N GLY A 64 -44.57 -15.97 -12.56
CA GLY A 64 -45.44 -16.82 -11.74
C GLY A 64 -44.78 -17.77 -10.74
N GLY A 65 -43.90 -17.26 -9.87
CA GLY A 65 -43.51 -17.95 -8.63
C GLY A 65 -44.27 -17.41 -7.40
N PRO A 66 -44.54 -18.22 -6.36
CA PRO A 66 -45.28 -17.82 -5.16
C PRO A 66 -44.50 -16.75 -4.36
N PRO A 67 -45.19 -15.91 -3.55
CA PRO A 67 -44.57 -14.73 -2.96
C PRO A 67 -43.42 -15.11 -2.02
N ARG A 68 -42.27 -14.48 -2.25
CA ARG A 68 -41.11 -14.51 -1.38
C ARG A 68 -41.52 -13.95 0.00
N PRO A 69 -41.08 -14.53 1.14
CA PRO A 69 -41.27 -13.87 2.43
C PRO A 69 -40.60 -12.49 2.37
N PRO A 70 -41.24 -11.42 2.88
CA PRO A 70 -40.69 -10.06 2.83
C PRO A 70 -39.32 -10.02 3.52
N GLY A 71 -38.40 -9.24 2.95
CA GLY A 71 -37.04 -9.07 3.46
C GLY A 71 -37.03 -8.70 4.95
N ALA A 72 -36.06 -9.25 5.66
CA ALA A 72 -35.72 -8.74 6.98
C ALA A 72 -35.33 -7.25 6.85
N PRO A 73 -35.93 -6.35 7.64
CA PRO A 73 -35.62 -4.93 7.60
C PRO A 73 -34.23 -4.67 8.22
N PRO A 74 -33.50 -3.62 7.77
CA PRO A 74 -32.40 -3.08 8.57
C PRO A 74 -32.94 -2.55 9.92
N PRO A 75 -32.14 -2.55 11.00
CA PRO A 75 -32.62 -2.12 12.32
C PRO A 75 -33.09 -0.64 12.29
N PRO A 76 -34.09 -0.25 13.11
CA PRO A 76 -34.76 1.03 12.97
C PRO A 76 -33.85 2.22 13.29
N ARG A 77 -33.82 3.20 12.40
CA ARG A 77 -33.48 4.60 12.75
C ARG A 77 -34.67 5.21 13.46
N LEU A 78 -34.51 5.58 14.74
CA LEU A 78 -35.44 6.48 15.41
C LEU A 78 -35.27 7.88 14.79
N GLN A 79 -36.19 8.27 13.92
CA GLN A 79 -36.43 9.67 13.54
C GLN A 79 -37.58 10.19 14.39
N VAL A 80 -37.27 11.07 15.34
CA VAL A 80 -38.24 12.04 15.86
C VAL A 80 -38.05 13.33 15.08
N GLY A 81 -39.17 13.90 14.63
CA GLY A 81 -39.26 15.02 13.70
C GLY A 81 -38.73 16.36 14.22
N ALA A 82 -38.71 17.30 13.29
CA ALA A 82 -38.11 18.62 13.33
C ALA A 82 -38.47 19.48 14.56
N GLY A 83 -37.46 20.18 15.08
CA GLY A 83 -37.54 21.30 16.01
C GLY A 83 -36.41 22.31 15.75
N PRO A 84 -36.56 23.59 16.18
CA PRO A 84 -35.87 24.76 15.64
C PRO A 84 -34.40 24.89 16.10
N PRO A 85 -33.58 25.74 15.44
CA PRO A 85 -32.14 25.82 15.70
C PRO A 85 -31.85 26.43 17.09
N PRO A 86 -30.90 25.88 17.87
CA PRO A 86 -30.59 26.42 19.19
C PRO A 86 -29.60 27.61 19.15
N PRO A 87 -29.75 28.55 20.11
CA PRO A 87 -29.03 29.82 20.20
C PRO A 87 -27.58 29.70 20.75
N PRO A 88 -26.75 30.76 20.60
CA PRO A 88 -25.35 30.76 21.03
C PRO A 88 -25.22 30.86 22.56
N GLY A 89 -24.42 29.97 23.15
CA GLY A 89 -24.17 29.92 24.59
C GLY A 89 -22.96 30.75 25.04
N PRO A 90 -23.07 31.55 26.12
CA PRO A 90 -22.02 32.42 26.64
C PRO A 90 -21.12 31.76 27.71
N ALA A 91 -19.93 32.36 27.81
CA ALA A 91 -18.93 32.46 28.89
C ALA A 91 -19.00 31.61 30.19
N ALA A 92 -17.84 31.00 30.48
CA ALA A 92 -17.09 30.94 31.75
C ALA A 92 -17.81 30.69 33.10
N SER A 93 -17.36 29.68 33.86
CA SER A 93 -16.44 29.84 35.01
C SER A 93 -16.40 28.64 35.99
N LYS A 94 -15.21 28.42 36.59
CA LYS A 94 -14.86 27.76 37.88
C LYS A 94 -15.28 26.27 38.09
N GLY A 95 -14.42 25.33 38.48
CA GLY A 95 -13.00 25.32 38.84
C GLY A 95 -12.58 23.99 39.50
N ARG A 96 -11.24 23.80 39.59
CA ARG A 96 -10.45 23.03 40.60
C ARG A 96 -10.05 21.55 40.37
N ALA A 97 -8.89 21.39 39.70
CA ALA A 97 -7.65 20.60 40.02
C ALA A 97 -7.65 19.04 40.04
N PRO A 98 -6.49 18.32 39.94
CA PRO A 98 -5.10 18.68 39.57
C PRO A 98 -4.39 17.77 38.51
N ALA A 99 -3.28 18.31 37.96
CA ALA A 99 -2.04 17.74 37.38
C ALA A 99 -1.97 16.35 36.69
N GLY A 100 -1.62 16.37 35.39
CA GLY A 100 -1.04 15.25 34.63
C GLY A 100 -0.70 15.67 33.20
N GLY A 101 0.59 15.77 32.87
CA GLY A 101 1.15 16.57 31.78
C GLY A 101 0.56 16.40 30.38
N ARG A 102 0.18 17.52 29.75
CA ARG A 102 0.10 17.66 28.29
C ARG A 102 0.92 18.86 27.86
N MET A 103 1.85 18.63 26.93
CA MET A 103 2.65 19.67 26.29
C MET A 103 1.69 20.70 25.66
N ARG A 104 1.71 21.94 26.16
CA ARG A 104 0.99 23.06 25.55
C ARG A 104 1.86 23.63 24.45
N ARG A 105 1.28 23.87 23.26
CA ARG A 105 1.94 24.70 22.26
C ARG A 105 2.11 26.11 22.84
N ALA A 106 3.34 26.61 22.79
CA ALA A 106 3.74 27.92 23.26
C ALA A 106 4.02 28.83 22.05
N PRO A 107 2.99 29.45 21.44
CA PRO A 107 3.17 30.41 20.35
C PRO A 107 4.09 31.57 20.73
N GLU A 108 4.27 31.85 22.03
CA GLU A 108 5.18 32.85 22.57
C GLU A 108 6.65 32.53 22.24
N ILE A 109 7.02 31.24 22.12
CA ILE A 109 8.38 30.84 21.70
C ILE A 109 8.61 31.14 20.22
N VAL A 110 7.57 30.95 19.40
CA VAL A 110 7.62 31.23 17.95
C VAL A 110 7.70 32.73 17.71
N GLU A 111 6.91 33.53 18.44
CA GLU A 111 6.98 35.00 18.38
C GLU A 111 8.33 35.52 18.89
N PHE A 112 8.84 34.97 20.00
CA PHE A 112 10.15 35.35 20.52
C PHE A 112 11.28 35.01 19.54
N TYR A 113 11.24 33.84 18.90
CA TYR A 113 12.19 33.45 17.85
C TYR A 113 12.10 34.38 16.62
N GLN A 114 10.89 34.74 16.18
CA GLN A 114 10.71 35.70 15.08
C GLN A 114 11.21 37.09 15.44
N VAL A 115 11.04 37.54 16.68
CA VAL A 115 11.61 38.81 17.19
C VAL A 115 13.13 38.74 17.24
N LEU A 116 13.71 37.61 17.66
CA LEU A 116 15.15 37.38 17.68
C LEU A 116 15.75 37.40 16.28
N MET A 117 15.10 36.74 15.31
CA MET A 117 15.53 36.71 13.91
C MET A 117 15.38 38.08 13.23
N ARG A 118 14.25 38.79 13.43
CA ARG A 118 14.09 40.18 12.94
C ARG A 118 15.09 41.15 13.57
N ARG A 119 15.47 40.92 14.82
CA ARG A 119 16.47 41.75 15.52
C ARG A 119 17.90 41.41 15.10
N GLY A 120 18.20 40.16 14.71
CA GLY A 120 19.46 39.78 14.07
C GLY A 120 19.62 40.44 12.69
N GLU A 121 18.55 40.51 11.90
CA GLU A 121 18.53 41.19 10.60
C GLU A 121 18.58 42.73 10.73
N ALA A 122 17.96 43.30 11.77
CA ALA A 122 18.03 44.74 12.07
C ALA A 122 19.38 45.15 12.69
N ALA A 123 19.99 44.32 13.55
CA ALA A 123 21.30 44.57 14.14
C ALA A 123 22.44 44.44 13.11
N SER A 124 22.32 43.56 12.13
CA SER A 124 23.27 43.49 11.00
C SER A 124 23.19 44.71 10.06
N ARG A 125 22.12 45.52 10.13
CA ARG A 125 21.98 46.78 9.38
C ARG A 125 22.47 48.00 10.16
N GLN A 126 22.88 47.85 11.41
CA GLN A 126 23.20 48.97 12.29
C GLN A 126 24.50 48.74 13.08
N THR A 127 25.54 48.22 12.44
CA THR A 127 26.93 48.36 12.90
C THR A 127 27.68 49.33 12.00
N GLY A 128 27.23 50.58 11.99
CA GLY A 128 28.02 51.71 11.48
C GLY A 128 28.88 52.28 12.60
N SER A 129 30.00 51.62 12.93
CA SER A 129 31.05 52.27 13.72
C SER A 129 32.01 53.00 12.77
N ARG A 130 32.31 54.25 13.14
CA ARG A 130 33.13 55.22 12.41
C ARG A 130 34.45 54.62 11.89
N GLY A 131 34.66 54.73 10.59
CA GLY A 131 35.94 54.59 9.89
C GLY A 131 35.94 55.49 8.64
N PRO A 132 37.10 55.96 8.13
CA PRO A 132 37.16 57.07 7.19
C PRO A 132 36.56 56.73 5.82
N LYS A 133 35.93 57.73 5.19
CA LYS A 133 35.29 57.73 3.87
C LYS A 133 36.07 56.92 2.81
N ALA A 134 35.42 55.89 2.26
CA ALA A 134 35.69 55.35 0.93
C ALA A 134 34.35 55.29 0.17
N PRO A 135 34.33 55.53 -1.16
CA PRO A 135 33.09 55.79 -1.89
C PRO A 135 32.27 54.51 -2.03
N ALA A 136 31.08 54.47 -1.41
CA ALA A 136 30.13 53.39 -1.55
C ALA A 136 29.27 53.59 -2.80
N GLY A 137 29.83 53.24 -3.96
CA GLY A 137 29.09 53.03 -5.20
C GLY A 137 29.16 51.54 -5.58
N GLY A 138 28.08 50.79 -5.33
CA GLY A 138 27.89 49.43 -5.85
C GLY A 138 28.17 48.30 -4.86
N SER A 139 27.15 47.81 -4.14
CA SER A 139 27.27 46.60 -3.30
C SER A 139 25.94 45.94 -2.90
N LYS A 140 24.93 45.97 -3.79
CA LYS A 140 23.80 45.02 -3.72
C LYS A 140 23.67 44.21 -5.01
N ALA A 141 23.77 44.87 -6.17
CA ALA A 141 23.87 44.19 -7.47
C ALA A 141 25.07 43.24 -7.49
N ALA A 142 26.29 43.72 -7.19
CA ALA A 142 27.49 42.88 -7.17
C ALA A 142 27.44 41.67 -6.22
N ARG A 143 26.71 41.74 -5.09
CA ARG A 143 26.51 40.59 -4.18
C ARG A 143 25.43 39.63 -4.68
N SER A 144 24.37 40.15 -5.30
CA SER A 144 23.34 39.35 -5.97
C SER A 144 23.89 38.67 -7.22
N ASP A 145 24.78 39.33 -7.95
CA ASP A 145 25.50 38.80 -9.10
C ASP A 145 26.49 37.74 -8.63
N LEU A 146 27.22 37.96 -7.53
CA LEU A 146 28.09 36.93 -6.95
C LEU A 146 27.30 35.70 -6.50
N ILE A 147 26.14 35.89 -5.84
CA ILE A 147 25.28 34.78 -5.40
C ILE A 147 24.63 34.09 -6.61
N GLY A 148 24.23 34.84 -7.63
CA GLY A 148 23.71 34.30 -8.89
C GLY A 148 24.76 33.50 -9.66
N GLU A 149 26.00 33.99 -9.72
CA GLU A 149 27.15 33.30 -10.30
C GLU A 149 27.55 32.06 -9.48
N ILE A 150 27.58 32.13 -8.15
CA ILE A 150 27.86 30.99 -7.29
C ILE A 150 26.77 29.92 -7.42
N THR A 151 25.50 30.34 -7.50
CA THR A 151 24.37 29.41 -7.68
C THR A 151 24.43 28.76 -9.05
N LYS A 152 24.68 29.54 -10.12
CA LYS A 152 24.79 29.07 -11.50
C LYS A 152 26.01 28.18 -11.75
N ASN A 153 27.11 28.41 -11.02
CA ASN A 153 28.34 27.62 -11.08
C ASN A 153 28.45 26.59 -9.96
N SER A 154 27.33 26.27 -9.28
CA SER A 154 27.32 25.20 -8.29
C SER A 154 27.81 23.91 -8.95
N PRO A 155 28.72 23.14 -8.32
CA PRO A 155 29.21 21.88 -8.86
C PRO A 155 28.07 20.94 -9.30
N HIS A 156 26.95 20.95 -8.58
CA HIS A 156 25.75 20.18 -8.91
C HIS A 156 25.14 20.60 -10.25
N LEU A 157 24.86 21.90 -10.45
CA LEU A 157 24.24 22.38 -11.69
C LEU A 157 25.18 22.22 -12.89
N VAL A 158 26.49 22.37 -12.67
CA VAL A 158 27.49 22.11 -13.71
C VAL A 158 27.51 20.62 -14.10
N ALA A 159 27.41 19.72 -13.12
CA ALA A 159 27.34 18.28 -13.39
C ALA A 159 26.03 17.87 -14.08
N VAL A 160 24.88 18.46 -13.69
CA VAL A 160 23.61 18.29 -14.39
C VAL A 160 23.71 18.76 -15.84
N GLN A 161 24.27 19.95 -16.08
CA GLN A 161 24.45 20.45 -17.44
C GLN A 161 25.39 19.55 -18.25
N ALA A 162 26.46 19.04 -17.64
CA ALA A 162 27.36 18.10 -18.30
C ALA A 162 26.63 16.81 -18.73
N ASP A 163 25.75 16.25 -17.89
CA ASP A 163 24.94 15.09 -18.24
C ASP A 163 23.90 15.42 -19.34
N VAL A 164 23.26 16.60 -19.28
CA VAL A 164 22.36 17.07 -20.34
C VAL A 164 23.08 17.16 -21.69
N ASP A 165 24.32 17.66 -21.70
CA ASP A 165 25.10 17.82 -22.93
C ASP A 165 25.66 16.49 -23.46
N THR A 166 26.02 15.56 -22.58
CA THR A 166 26.76 14.33 -22.96
C THR A 166 25.89 13.08 -23.07
N GLN A 167 24.77 13.01 -22.33
CA GLN A 167 23.93 11.81 -22.23
C GLN A 167 22.62 11.94 -23.02
N GLY A 168 22.54 12.87 -23.98
CA GLY A 168 21.30 13.10 -24.71
C GLY A 168 20.78 11.88 -25.48
N ASP A 169 21.65 11.11 -26.13
CA ASP A 169 21.25 9.90 -26.86
C ASP A 169 20.82 8.76 -25.93
N PHE A 170 21.49 8.65 -24.78
CA PHE A 170 21.11 7.72 -23.72
C PHE A 170 19.68 7.99 -23.25
N VAL A 171 19.38 9.24 -22.85
CA VAL A 171 18.05 9.64 -22.36
C VAL A 171 16.99 9.51 -23.46
N ARG A 172 17.30 9.90 -24.70
CA ARG A 172 16.37 9.73 -25.84
C ARG A 172 16.04 8.26 -26.10
N THR A 173 17.02 7.36 -25.96
CA THR A 173 16.81 5.92 -26.09
C THR A 173 15.91 5.38 -24.99
N LEU A 174 16.17 5.75 -23.72
CA LEU A 174 15.31 5.36 -22.60
C LEU A 174 13.88 5.91 -22.77
N ALA A 175 13.73 7.16 -23.22
CA ALA A 175 12.43 7.76 -23.46
C ALA A 175 11.65 7.01 -24.54
N ALA A 176 12.32 6.56 -25.62
CA ALA A 176 11.70 5.72 -26.63
C ALA A 176 11.25 4.37 -26.06
N GLU A 177 12.09 3.70 -25.26
CA GLU A 177 11.72 2.45 -24.59
C GLU A 177 10.52 2.62 -23.65
N VAL A 178 10.46 3.70 -22.86
CA VAL A 178 9.30 3.95 -21.99
C VAL A 178 8.02 4.16 -22.80
N ARG A 179 8.07 4.89 -23.93
CA ARG A 179 6.90 5.11 -24.80
C ARG A 179 6.43 3.82 -25.47
N ASP A 180 7.37 3.01 -25.97
CA ASP A 180 7.08 1.84 -26.81
C ASP A 180 6.81 0.57 -25.99
N ALA A 181 7.20 0.54 -24.71
CA ALA A 181 7.03 -0.64 -23.87
C ALA A 181 5.55 -1.02 -23.73
N THR A 182 5.24 -2.29 -23.92
CA THR A 182 3.93 -2.89 -23.69
C THR A 182 4.07 -4.07 -22.75
N PHE A 183 3.11 -4.26 -21.85
CA PHE A 183 3.22 -5.22 -20.77
C PHE A 183 2.03 -6.18 -20.79
N ALA A 184 2.28 -7.47 -20.61
CA ALA A 184 1.23 -8.47 -20.51
C ALA A 184 0.71 -8.58 -19.07
N ASN A 185 1.58 -8.40 -18.09
CA ASN A 185 1.31 -8.53 -16.67
C ASN A 185 2.07 -7.46 -15.87
N ILE A 186 1.76 -7.35 -14.57
CA ILE A 186 2.35 -6.34 -13.70
C ILE A 186 3.78 -6.68 -13.28
N GLU A 187 4.15 -7.96 -13.30
CA GLU A 187 5.50 -8.43 -13.02
C GLU A 187 6.50 -7.91 -14.08
N ASP A 188 6.08 -7.86 -15.34
CA ASP A 188 6.87 -7.27 -16.43
C ASP A 188 7.08 -5.76 -16.20
N VAL A 189 6.05 -5.05 -15.72
CA VAL A 189 6.16 -3.62 -15.35
C VAL A 189 7.15 -3.44 -14.20
N VAL A 190 7.08 -4.29 -13.17
CA VAL A 190 7.99 -4.22 -12.01
C VAL A 190 9.44 -4.45 -12.44
N ALA A 191 9.68 -5.45 -13.31
CA ALA A 191 11.01 -5.73 -13.84
C ALA A 191 11.53 -4.57 -14.70
N PHE A 192 10.66 -3.99 -15.54
CA PHE A 192 11.00 -2.85 -16.38
C PHE A 192 11.32 -1.60 -15.55
N VAL A 193 10.52 -1.27 -14.55
CA VAL A 193 10.77 -0.13 -13.65
C VAL A 193 12.10 -0.32 -12.91
N ALA A 194 12.39 -1.52 -12.41
CA ALA A 194 13.66 -1.81 -11.75
C ALA A 194 14.87 -1.59 -12.68
N TRP A 195 14.77 -2.05 -13.93
CA TRP A 195 15.80 -1.78 -14.94
C TRP A 195 15.92 -0.29 -15.27
N LEU A 196 14.79 0.39 -15.43
CA LEU A 196 14.76 1.80 -15.79
C LEU A 196 15.41 2.66 -14.69
N ASP A 197 15.07 2.39 -13.44
CA ASP A 197 15.64 3.09 -12.28
C ASP A 197 17.14 2.77 -12.13
N GLU A 198 17.59 1.55 -12.44
CA GLU A 198 19.01 1.22 -12.48
C GLU A 198 19.75 2.02 -13.57
N GLU A 199 19.20 2.12 -14.79
CA GLU A 199 19.82 2.89 -15.86
C GLU A 199 19.82 4.40 -15.54
N LEU A 200 18.71 4.95 -15.03
CA LEU A 200 18.62 6.36 -14.66
C LEU A 200 19.49 6.73 -13.44
N SER A 201 19.81 5.77 -12.56
CA SER A 201 20.76 5.98 -11.45
C SER A 201 22.18 6.36 -11.90
N PHE A 202 22.48 6.20 -13.19
CA PHE A 202 23.74 6.67 -13.78
C PHE A 202 23.87 8.20 -13.81
N LEU A 203 22.75 8.90 -13.92
CA LEU A 203 22.68 10.37 -13.99
C LEU A 203 22.93 10.99 -12.62
N VAL A 204 23.50 12.18 -12.60
CA VAL A 204 23.79 12.91 -11.35
C VAL A 204 22.50 13.33 -10.62
N ASP A 205 21.51 13.81 -11.37
CA ASP A 205 20.19 14.17 -10.88
C ASP A 205 19.17 13.85 -11.96
N GLU A 206 18.50 12.71 -11.83
CA GLU A 206 17.49 12.24 -12.80
C GLU A 206 16.47 13.35 -13.11
N GLN A 207 15.88 13.95 -12.08
CA GLN A 207 14.79 14.90 -12.23
C GLN A 207 15.24 16.22 -12.88
N ALA A 208 16.45 16.68 -12.57
CA ALA A 208 16.99 17.89 -13.19
C ALA A 208 17.40 17.63 -14.65
N VAL A 209 18.06 16.50 -14.93
CA VAL A 209 18.52 16.15 -16.28
C VAL A 209 17.34 15.87 -17.21
N LEU A 210 16.36 15.05 -16.77
CA LEU A 210 15.23 14.63 -17.62
C LEU A 210 14.34 15.81 -18.06
N LYS A 211 14.29 16.91 -17.30
CA LYS A 211 13.53 18.14 -17.67
C LYS A 211 14.02 18.81 -18.95
N HIS A 212 15.25 18.53 -19.38
CA HIS A 212 15.82 19.08 -20.61
C HIS A 212 15.52 18.22 -21.85
N PHE A 213 14.82 17.10 -21.68
CA PHE A 213 14.48 16.17 -22.75
C PHE A 213 12.95 16.00 -22.85
N ASP A 214 12.49 15.49 -23.99
CA ASP A 214 11.09 15.05 -24.17
C ASP A 214 10.85 13.73 -23.43
N TRP A 215 10.94 13.76 -22.11
CA TRP A 215 10.76 12.59 -21.25
C TRP A 215 9.26 12.28 -21.08
N PRO A 216 8.81 11.01 -21.28
CA PRO A 216 7.41 10.62 -21.08
C PRO A 216 7.04 10.51 -19.59
N GLU A 217 7.13 11.63 -18.86
CA GLU A 217 6.98 11.74 -17.39
C GLU A 217 5.70 11.07 -16.89
N LYS A 218 4.54 11.40 -17.50
CA LYS A 218 3.25 10.81 -17.11
C LYS A 218 3.24 9.29 -17.14
N ARG A 219 3.86 8.70 -18.16
CA ARG A 219 3.91 7.24 -18.33
C ARG A 219 4.91 6.62 -17.37
N ALA A 220 6.10 7.18 -17.27
CA ALA A 220 7.15 6.71 -16.35
C ALA A 220 6.65 6.71 -14.90
N ASP A 221 6.00 7.79 -14.48
CA ASP A 221 5.44 7.92 -13.13
C ASP A 221 4.30 6.93 -12.88
N ALA A 222 3.43 6.70 -13.87
CA ALA A 222 2.37 5.70 -13.76
C ALA A 222 2.94 4.28 -13.62
N LEU A 223 4.00 3.94 -14.37
CA LEU A 223 4.68 2.65 -14.27
C LEU A 223 5.30 2.46 -12.89
N ARG A 224 6.01 3.48 -12.37
CA ARG A 224 6.60 3.48 -11.02
C ARG A 224 5.55 3.37 -9.93
N ASP A 225 4.46 4.14 -10.03
CA ASP A 225 3.33 4.10 -9.09
C ASP A 225 2.67 2.71 -9.08
N ALA A 226 2.42 2.12 -10.25
CA ALA A 226 1.83 0.79 -10.36
C ALA A 226 2.76 -0.29 -9.76
N ALA A 227 4.05 -0.27 -10.10
CA ALA A 227 5.03 -1.21 -9.57
C ALA A 227 5.16 -1.09 -8.03
N ALA A 228 5.21 0.14 -7.51
CA ALA A 228 5.28 0.40 -6.07
C ALA A 228 4.04 -0.11 -5.32
N LYS A 229 2.82 0.16 -5.84
CA LYS A 229 1.58 -0.33 -5.23
C LYS A 229 1.48 -1.85 -5.26
N TYR A 230 1.82 -2.47 -6.38
CA TYR A 230 1.81 -3.94 -6.49
C TYR A 230 2.80 -4.59 -5.52
N ASN A 231 4.05 -4.10 -5.47
CA ASN A 231 5.05 -4.58 -4.52
C ASN A 231 4.64 -4.34 -3.06
N GLY A 232 3.98 -3.22 -2.77
CA GLY A 232 3.42 -2.94 -1.44
C GLY A 232 2.37 -3.97 -1.00
N LEU A 233 1.49 -4.39 -1.92
CA LEU A 233 0.49 -5.44 -1.65
C LEU A 233 1.13 -6.83 -1.56
N LEU A 234 2.11 -7.15 -2.41
CA LEU A 234 2.88 -8.41 -2.30
C LEU A 234 3.62 -8.51 -0.96
N GLN A 235 4.25 -7.42 -0.52
CA GLN A 235 4.95 -7.39 0.76
C GLN A 235 3.97 -7.58 1.92
N LEU A 236 2.77 -7.00 1.81
CA LEU A 236 1.72 -7.16 2.81
C LEU A 236 1.22 -8.61 2.85
N GLU A 237 0.93 -9.19 1.69
CA GLU A 237 0.55 -10.60 1.53
C GLU A 237 1.61 -11.52 2.14
N LYS A 238 2.88 -11.32 1.80
CA LYS A 238 4.00 -12.09 2.36
C LYS A 238 4.06 -11.98 3.88
N GLN A 239 3.92 -10.78 4.43
CA GLN A 239 3.95 -10.55 5.88
C GLN A 239 2.86 -11.33 6.63
N ILE A 240 1.67 -11.45 6.05
CA ILE A 240 0.57 -12.17 6.69
C ILE A 240 0.62 -13.68 6.43
N SER A 241 0.98 -14.10 5.22
CA SER A 241 1.09 -15.50 4.83
C SER A 241 2.26 -16.21 5.52
N SER A 242 3.35 -15.49 5.81
CA SER A 242 4.50 -16.03 6.56
C SER A 242 4.32 -15.97 8.07
N PHE A 243 3.17 -15.49 8.58
CA PHE A 243 2.95 -15.41 10.01
C PHE A 243 2.81 -16.81 10.62
N VAL A 244 3.62 -17.07 11.65
CA VAL A 244 3.57 -18.30 12.44
C VAL A 244 3.35 -17.91 13.89
N ASP A 245 2.33 -18.51 14.51
CA ASP A 245 2.07 -18.37 15.95
C ASP A 245 3.23 -18.92 16.78
N ASP A 246 3.83 -18.07 17.60
CA ASP A 246 4.89 -18.45 18.53
C ASP A 246 4.27 -18.92 19.86
N ARG A 247 4.31 -20.23 20.07
CA ARG A 247 3.75 -20.89 21.25
C ARG A 247 4.50 -20.56 22.56
N ALA A 248 5.73 -20.03 22.48
CA ALA A 248 6.48 -19.61 23.65
C ALA A 248 6.00 -18.26 24.20
N LEU A 249 5.31 -17.45 23.40
CA LEU A 249 4.79 -16.16 23.85
C LEU A 249 3.57 -16.32 24.76
N HIS A 250 3.50 -15.44 25.77
CA HIS A 250 2.28 -15.25 26.53
C HIS A 250 1.12 -14.92 25.60
N ARG A 251 -0.04 -15.53 25.87
CA ARG A 251 -1.27 -15.43 25.08
C ARG A 251 -1.57 -14.01 24.61
N ASP A 252 -1.60 -13.04 25.52
CA ASP A 252 -2.00 -11.67 25.17
C ASP A 252 -1.04 -11.01 24.18
N ALA A 253 0.26 -11.35 24.25
CA ALA A 253 1.25 -10.88 23.29
C ALA A 253 1.08 -11.54 21.92
N ALA A 254 0.80 -12.86 21.89
CA ALA A 254 0.56 -13.60 20.65
C ALA A 254 -0.72 -13.09 19.94
N LEU A 255 -1.84 -13.03 20.66
CA LEU A 255 -3.11 -12.51 20.14
C LEU A 255 -3.00 -11.04 19.73
N GLY A 256 -2.28 -10.22 20.51
CA GLY A 256 -2.02 -8.82 20.20
C GLY A 256 -1.23 -8.62 18.89
N LYS A 257 -0.22 -9.47 18.65
CA LYS A 257 0.56 -9.47 17.39
C LYS A 257 -0.31 -9.83 16.18
N MET A 258 -1.11 -10.90 16.28
CA MET A 258 -2.03 -11.31 15.21
C MET A 258 -3.06 -10.21 14.90
N PHE A 259 -3.63 -9.60 15.95
CA PHE A 259 -4.60 -8.52 15.79
C PHE A 259 -3.98 -7.31 15.10
N SER A 260 -2.80 -6.87 15.56
CA SER A 260 -2.10 -5.72 14.98
C SER A 260 -1.72 -5.94 13.51
N LEU A 261 -1.28 -7.16 13.16
CA LEU A 261 -0.97 -7.55 11.78
C LEU A 261 -2.22 -7.49 10.89
N PHE A 262 -3.34 -8.04 11.37
CA PHE A 262 -4.62 -7.95 10.67
C PHE A 262 -5.08 -6.49 10.50
N GLU A 263 -5.07 -5.67 11.56
CA GLU A 263 -5.53 -4.29 11.47
C GLU A 263 -4.70 -3.44 10.50
N LYS A 264 -3.38 -3.65 10.48
CA LYS A 264 -2.50 -3.00 9.51
C LYS A 264 -2.87 -3.42 8.08
N THR A 265 -3.10 -4.71 7.89
CA THR A 265 -3.45 -5.29 6.59
C THR A 265 -4.78 -4.77 6.07
N GLU A 266 -5.81 -4.83 6.92
CA GLU A 266 -7.15 -4.35 6.64
C GLU A 266 -7.15 -2.86 6.24
N LYS A 267 -6.49 -2.00 7.03
CA LYS A 267 -6.39 -0.55 6.73
C LYS A 267 -5.70 -0.28 5.39
N SER A 268 -4.59 -0.98 5.11
CA SER A 268 -3.86 -0.81 3.85
C SER A 268 -4.68 -1.27 2.64
N VAL A 269 -5.36 -2.40 2.74
CA VAL A 269 -6.23 -2.92 1.66
C VAL A 269 -7.42 -1.99 1.42
N TYR A 270 -8.09 -1.51 2.47
CA TYR A 270 -9.21 -0.58 2.28
C TYR A 270 -8.78 0.74 1.63
N ARG A 271 -7.63 1.30 2.00
CA ARG A 271 -7.09 2.50 1.35
C ARG A 271 -6.85 2.24 -0.14
N PHE A 272 -6.20 1.11 -0.46
CA PHE A 272 -5.95 0.74 -1.85
C PHE A 272 -7.26 0.57 -2.64
N MET A 273 -8.26 -0.12 -2.08
CA MET A 273 -9.56 -0.30 -2.73
C MET A 273 -10.29 1.04 -2.92
N GLN A 274 -10.18 1.98 -1.98
CA GLN A 274 -10.75 3.31 -2.12
C GLN A 274 -10.15 4.09 -3.31
N GLU A 275 -8.83 4.01 -3.51
CA GLU A 275 -8.16 4.61 -4.67
C GLU A 275 -8.52 3.88 -5.97
N ARG A 276 -8.62 2.54 -5.92
CA ARG A 276 -9.02 1.69 -7.06
C ARG A 276 -10.45 1.99 -7.53
N ASP A 277 -11.36 2.18 -6.59
CA ASP A 277 -12.81 2.32 -6.83
C ASP A 277 -13.27 3.78 -6.72
N ALA A 278 -12.34 4.75 -6.75
CA ALA A 278 -12.68 6.16 -6.70
C ALA A 278 -13.62 6.54 -7.87
N ALA A 279 -14.68 7.29 -7.56
CA ALA A 279 -15.72 7.63 -8.54
C ALA A 279 -15.25 8.63 -9.60
N ASP A 280 -14.33 9.53 -9.22
CA ASP A 280 -13.73 10.48 -10.15
C ASP A 280 -12.66 9.79 -10.99
N ALA A 281 -12.82 9.83 -12.32
CA ALA A 281 -11.93 9.14 -13.25
C ALA A 281 -10.46 9.59 -13.13
N LYS A 282 -10.21 10.84 -12.72
CA LYS A 282 -8.85 11.36 -12.53
C LYS A 282 -8.16 10.78 -11.31
N SER A 283 -8.90 10.38 -10.28
CA SER A 283 -8.36 9.73 -9.07
C SER A 283 -8.45 8.21 -9.12
N ASN A 284 -9.32 7.66 -9.98
CA ASN A 284 -9.48 6.22 -10.17
C ASN A 284 -8.20 5.56 -10.73
N LEU A 285 -7.60 4.65 -9.95
CA LEU A 285 -6.36 3.97 -10.37
C LEU A 285 -6.53 3.16 -11.66
N VAL A 286 -7.67 2.48 -11.82
CA VAL A 286 -7.91 1.63 -12.99
C VAL A 286 -7.95 2.46 -14.27
N SER A 287 -8.61 3.62 -14.24
CA SER A 287 -8.64 4.55 -15.38
C SER A 287 -7.26 5.10 -15.70
N ARG A 288 -6.54 5.64 -14.71
CA ARG A 288 -5.19 6.21 -14.91
C ARG A 288 -4.20 5.20 -15.50
N TYR A 289 -4.25 3.95 -15.05
CA TYR A 289 -3.34 2.91 -15.52
C TYR A 289 -3.72 2.42 -16.91
N LYS A 290 -5.03 2.31 -17.22
CA LYS A 290 -5.49 1.99 -18.58
C LYS A 290 -5.10 3.06 -19.60
N GLU A 291 -5.16 4.34 -19.23
CA GLU A 291 -4.70 5.45 -20.09
C GLU A 291 -3.21 5.36 -20.46
N GLN A 292 -2.42 4.61 -19.67
CA GLN A 292 -0.99 4.38 -19.89
C GLN A 292 -0.70 2.93 -20.30
N ASP A 293 -1.69 2.17 -20.79
CA ASP A 293 -1.53 0.76 -21.20
C ASP A 293 -0.89 -0.15 -20.14
N ILE A 294 -1.12 0.13 -18.86
CA ILE A 294 -0.62 -0.66 -17.74
C ILE A 294 -1.65 -1.76 -17.41
N PRO A 295 -1.24 -3.04 -17.32
CA PRO A 295 -2.13 -4.13 -16.94
C PRO A 295 -2.79 -3.87 -15.58
N VAL A 296 -4.12 -3.97 -15.53
CA VAL A 296 -4.91 -3.71 -14.32
C VAL A 296 -5.51 -4.97 -13.67
N GLY A 297 -5.37 -6.14 -14.32
CA GLY A 297 -6.00 -7.39 -13.88
C GLY A 297 -5.61 -7.83 -12.46
N TRP A 298 -4.39 -7.51 -12.02
CA TRP A 298 -3.88 -7.80 -10.67
C TRP A 298 -4.66 -7.06 -9.56
N MET A 299 -5.32 -5.94 -9.88
CA MET A 299 -6.12 -5.13 -8.95
C MET A 299 -7.54 -5.66 -8.75
N SER A 300 -7.96 -6.64 -9.56
CA SER A 300 -9.29 -7.24 -9.45
C SER A 300 -9.48 -7.93 -8.09
N ASP A 301 -10.73 -8.16 -7.70
CA ASP A 301 -11.03 -8.86 -6.45
C ASP A 301 -10.54 -10.31 -6.44
N ALA A 302 -10.29 -10.92 -7.61
CA ALA A 302 -9.67 -12.23 -7.76
C ALA A 302 -8.13 -12.20 -7.81
N GLY A 303 -7.53 -11.00 -7.81
CA GLY A 303 -6.09 -10.79 -7.89
C GLY A 303 -5.38 -10.90 -6.54
N ILE A 304 -4.39 -10.03 -6.32
CA ILE A 304 -3.59 -10.02 -5.08
C ILE A 304 -4.46 -9.81 -3.82
N ILE A 305 -5.58 -9.10 -3.94
CA ILE A 305 -6.52 -8.84 -2.85
C ILE A 305 -7.15 -10.14 -2.34
N ALA A 306 -7.53 -11.08 -3.22
CA ALA A 306 -8.02 -12.40 -2.80
C ALA A 306 -6.98 -13.16 -1.98
N LYS A 307 -5.71 -13.13 -2.40
CA LYS A 307 -4.61 -13.80 -1.68
C LYS A 307 -4.42 -13.22 -0.28
N ILE A 308 -4.41 -11.89 -0.16
CA ILE A 308 -4.32 -11.20 1.14
C ILE A 308 -5.51 -11.57 2.03
N LYS A 309 -6.74 -11.55 1.50
CA LYS A 309 -7.95 -11.93 2.25
C LYS A 309 -7.88 -13.37 2.74
N LEU A 310 -7.44 -14.30 1.90
CA LEU A 310 -7.25 -15.70 2.27
C LEU A 310 -6.20 -15.85 3.38
N ALA A 311 -5.10 -15.11 3.30
CA ALA A 311 -4.08 -15.11 4.35
C ALA A 311 -4.61 -14.53 5.68
N CYS A 312 -5.46 -13.49 5.65
CA CYS A 312 -6.18 -13.02 6.83
C CYS A 312 -7.08 -14.10 7.44
N VAL A 313 -7.78 -14.89 6.61
CA VAL A 313 -8.62 -16.00 7.08
C VAL A 313 -7.79 -17.09 7.75
N ASN A 314 -6.60 -17.38 7.23
CA ASN A 314 -5.66 -18.30 7.88
C ASN A 314 -5.11 -17.73 9.20
N LEU A 315 -4.86 -16.42 9.27
CA LEU A 315 -4.49 -15.75 10.52
C LEU A 315 -5.62 -15.83 11.56
N ALA A 316 -6.89 -15.67 11.15
CA ALA A 316 -8.05 -15.87 12.00
C ALA A 316 -8.15 -17.30 12.56
N LYS A 317 -7.87 -18.29 11.72
CA LYS A 317 -7.78 -19.69 12.15
C LYS A 317 -6.74 -19.85 13.27
N GLN A 318 -5.51 -19.39 13.04
CA GLN A 318 -4.44 -19.46 14.05
C GLN A 318 -4.84 -18.76 15.36
N TYR A 319 -5.46 -17.58 15.27
CA TYR A 319 -5.97 -16.84 16.41
C TYR A 319 -7.00 -17.64 17.21
N MET A 320 -8.01 -18.19 16.54
CA MET A 320 -9.05 -18.97 17.20
C MET A 320 -8.49 -20.25 17.82
N MET A 321 -7.56 -20.94 17.13
CA MET A 321 -6.88 -22.11 17.71
C MET A 321 -6.10 -21.75 18.97
N ARG A 322 -5.43 -20.58 18.99
CA ARG A 322 -4.72 -20.11 20.18
C ARG A 322 -5.70 -19.83 21.32
N VAL A 323 -6.83 -19.18 21.04
CA VAL A 323 -7.90 -18.93 22.03
C VAL A 323 -8.47 -20.24 22.59
N VAL A 324 -8.81 -21.21 21.72
CA VAL A 324 -9.32 -22.53 22.14
C VAL A 324 -8.33 -23.24 23.06
N SER A 325 -7.04 -23.29 22.68
CA SER A 325 -5.99 -23.92 23.48
C SER A 325 -5.86 -23.30 24.87
N GLU A 326 -6.04 -21.99 24.99
CA GLU A 326 -5.96 -21.27 26.25
C GLU A 326 -7.19 -21.50 27.12
N ILE A 327 -8.40 -21.54 26.53
CA ILE A 327 -9.63 -21.94 27.23
C ILE A 327 -9.51 -23.37 27.77
N ASP A 328 -8.99 -24.29 26.97
CA ASP A 328 -8.80 -25.68 27.37
C ASP A 328 -7.78 -25.82 28.50
N SER A 329 -6.72 -25.00 28.49
CA SER A 329 -5.72 -24.95 29.56
C SER A 329 -6.29 -24.42 30.88
N LEU A 330 -7.27 -23.51 30.83
CA LEU A 330 -7.99 -23.03 32.02
C LEU A 330 -8.93 -24.09 32.60
N GLY A 331 -9.42 -25.02 31.76
CA GLY A 331 -10.35 -26.11 32.11
C GLY A 331 -9.70 -27.39 32.62
N GLY A 332 -8.39 -27.39 32.93
CA GLY A 332 -7.63 -28.57 33.32
C GLY A 332 -8.25 -29.37 34.48
N LYS A 333 -8.38 -30.70 34.27
CA LYS A 333 -8.96 -31.68 35.20
C LYS A 333 -7.95 -32.17 36.26
N ASN A 334 -7.29 -31.26 36.96
CA ASN A 334 -6.32 -31.64 38.00
C ASN A 334 -7.02 -31.68 39.37
N ASP A 335 -6.55 -32.55 40.28
CA ASP A 335 -7.06 -32.66 41.66
C ASP A 335 -6.99 -31.32 42.44
N GLU A 336 -6.19 -30.35 41.98
CA GLU A 336 -6.16 -28.97 42.45
C GLU A 336 -7.49 -28.22 42.29
N GLN A 337 -8.28 -28.55 41.26
CA GLN A 337 -9.58 -27.92 40.98
C GLN A 337 -10.61 -28.17 42.09
N LYS A 338 -10.44 -29.26 42.85
CA LYS A 338 -11.27 -29.60 44.02
C LYS A 338 -10.92 -28.77 45.26
N ARG A 339 -9.73 -28.14 45.28
CA ARG A 339 -9.24 -27.25 46.35
C ARG A 339 -9.26 -25.77 45.95
N GLU A 340 -9.67 -25.44 44.72
CA GLU A 340 -9.76 -24.05 44.27
C GLU A 340 -10.83 -23.27 45.02
N SER A 341 -10.46 -22.07 45.49
CA SER A 341 -11.42 -21.13 46.06
C SER A 341 -12.48 -20.73 45.03
N ALA A 342 -13.72 -20.56 45.49
CA ALA A 342 -14.83 -20.08 44.65
C ALA A 342 -14.50 -18.77 43.91
N LEU A 343 -13.67 -17.90 44.50
CA LEU A 343 -13.20 -16.67 43.86
C LEU A 343 -12.31 -16.97 42.65
N PHE A 344 -11.38 -17.90 42.78
CA PHE A 344 -10.45 -18.27 41.70
C PHE A 344 -11.18 -18.97 40.55
N LYS A 345 -12.14 -19.85 40.87
CA LYS A 345 -13.04 -20.46 39.88
C LYS A 345 -13.82 -19.39 39.10
N ARG A 346 -14.39 -18.40 39.80
CA ARG A 346 -15.11 -17.29 39.15
C ARG A 346 -14.22 -16.46 38.24
N LEU A 347 -12.97 -16.19 38.65
CA LEU A 347 -12.02 -15.43 37.84
C LEU A 347 -11.60 -16.19 36.57
N LYS A 348 -11.38 -17.51 36.68
CA LYS A 348 -11.13 -18.39 35.52
C LYS A 348 -12.28 -18.36 34.52
N GLU A 349 -13.51 -18.44 35.01
CA GLU A 349 -14.71 -18.38 34.17
C GLU A 349 -14.81 -17.03 33.44
N GLN A 350 -14.63 -15.92 34.16
CA GLN A 350 -14.60 -14.60 33.54
C GLN A 350 -13.48 -14.47 32.49
N ASN A 351 -12.29 -15.00 32.75
CA ASN A 351 -11.19 -14.99 31.77
C ASN A 351 -11.52 -15.84 30.53
N ARG A 352 -12.18 -16.99 30.70
CA ARG A 352 -12.67 -17.84 29.62
C ARG A 352 -13.71 -17.11 28.77
N GLU A 353 -14.70 -16.47 29.39
CA GLU A 353 -15.71 -15.67 28.70
C GLU A 353 -15.06 -14.52 27.90
N VAL A 354 -14.12 -13.78 28.50
CA VAL A 354 -13.41 -12.69 27.83
C VAL A 354 -12.66 -13.20 26.59
N LEU A 355 -11.96 -14.34 26.74
CA LEU A 355 -11.23 -14.95 25.62
C LEU A 355 -12.14 -15.38 24.48
N LEU A 356 -13.26 -16.01 24.83
CA LEU A 356 -14.25 -16.44 23.85
C LEU A 356 -14.81 -15.24 23.07
N HIS A 357 -15.23 -14.19 23.78
CA HIS A 357 -15.73 -12.96 23.15
C HIS A 357 -14.68 -12.32 22.24
N GLN A 358 -13.43 -12.30 22.68
CA GLN A 358 -12.30 -11.78 21.90
C GLN A 358 -12.08 -12.60 20.62
N GLY A 359 -12.07 -13.94 20.72
CA GLY A 359 -11.96 -14.85 19.58
C GLY A 359 -13.08 -14.66 18.55
N VAL A 360 -14.33 -14.62 19.03
CA VAL A 360 -15.51 -14.44 18.15
C VAL A 360 -15.51 -13.07 17.49
N ARG A 361 -15.18 -12.00 18.22
CA ARG A 361 -15.10 -10.64 17.64
C ARG A 361 -14.02 -10.54 16.57
N PHE A 362 -12.87 -11.14 16.81
CA PHE A 362 -11.79 -11.17 15.81
C PHE A 362 -12.22 -11.94 14.57
N ALA A 363 -12.74 -13.16 14.75
CA ALA A 363 -13.23 -13.99 13.64
C ALA A 363 -14.31 -13.27 12.82
N PHE A 364 -15.27 -12.63 13.48
CA PHE A 364 -16.32 -11.86 12.81
C PHE A 364 -15.74 -10.72 11.97
N ARG A 365 -14.79 -9.94 12.51
CA ARG A 365 -14.16 -8.84 11.77
C ARG A 365 -13.42 -9.34 10.54
N VAL A 366 -12.65 -10.42 10.66
CA VAL A 366 -11.96 -11.04 9.51
C VAL A 366 -12.96 -11.58 8.49
N HIS A 367 -14.06 -12.19 8.93
CA HIS A 367 -15.12 -12.67 8.04
C HIS A 367 -15.75 -11.52 7.24
N GLN A 368 -16.07 -10.39 7.89
CA GLN A 368 -16.60 -9.21 7.20
C GLN A 368 -15.61 -8.65 6.17
N PHE A 369 -14.32 -8.61 6.50
CA PHE A 369 -13.27 -8.15 5.60
C PHE A 369 -13.05 -9.08 4.40
N ALA A 370 -12.97 -10.40 4.65
CA ALA A 370 -12.66 -11.39 3.64
C ALA A 370 -13.88 -11.78 2.78
N GLY A 371 -15.10 -11.63 3.32
CA GLY A 371 -16.34 -12.04 2.68
C GLY A 371 -16.72 -13.51 2.92
N GLY A 372 -16.06 -14.19 3.86
CA GLY A 372 -16.29 -15.60 4.17
C GLY A 372 -15.06 -16.29 4.76
N PHE A 373 -15.22 -17.54 5.20
CA PHE A 373 -14.17 -18.41 5.71
C PHE A 373 -13.99 -19.67 4.86
N THR A 374 -12.80 -20.26 4.93
CA THR A 374 -12.52 -21.60 4.39
C THR A 374 -13.15 -22.67 5.29
N ALA A 375 -13.30 -23.90 4.77
CA ALA A 375 -13.83 -25.03 5.55
C ALA A 375 -13.04 -25.23 6.86
N GLU A 376 -11.70 -25.24 6.80
CA GLU A 376 -10.86 -25.41 7.99
C GLU A 376 -11.01 -24.28 9.02
N SER A 377 -11.22 -23.04 8.57
CA SER A 377 -11.45 -21.90 9.46
C SER A 377 -12.83 -21.96 10.10
N LEU A 378 -13.84 -22.49 9.39
CA LEU A 378 -15.17 -22.76 9.93
C LEU A 378 -15.14 -23.88 10.99
N ASP A 379 -14.42 -24.98 10.72
CA ASP A 379 -14.24 -26.07 11.70
C ASP A 379 -13.62 -25.56 13.00
N THR A 380 -12.63 -24.68 12.88
CA THR A 380 -11.99 -24.03 14.02
C THR A 380 -12.95 -23.09 14.77
N PHE A 381 -13.80 -22.36 14.04
CA PHE A 381 -14.83 -21.52 14.64
C PHE A 381 -15.90 -22.35 15.36
N ASP A 382 -16.25 -23.54 14.85
CA ASP A 382 -17.17 -24.45 15.52
C ASP A 382 -16.56 -25.07 16.79
N GLU A 383 -15.26 -25.32 16.83
CA GLU A 383 -14.55 -25.65 18.07
C GLU A 383 -14.67 -24.52 19.10
N LEU A 384 -14.44 -23.27 18.68
CA LEU A 384 -14.61 -22.10 19.54
C LEU A 384 -16.06 -22.01 20.09
N LYS A 385 -17.07 -22.27 19.25
CA LYS A 385 -18.49 -22.33 19.67
C LYS A 385 -18.80 -23.48 20.63
N ARG A 386 -18.15 -24.64 20.49
CA ARG A 386 -18.34 -25.77 21.43
C ARG A 386 -17.88 -25.41 22.85
N ARG A 387 -16.84 -24.58 22.98
CA ARG A 387 -16.38 -24.07 24.28
C ARG A 387 -17.37 -23.09 24.94
N HIS A 388 -18.25 -22.44 24.17
CA HIS A 388 -19.37 -21.66 24.71
C HIS A 388 -20.52 -22.54 25.22
N THR A 389 -20.83 -23.63 24.50
CA THR A 389 -22.02 -24.46 24.75
C THR A 389 -21.80 -25.55 25.79
N SER A 390 -20.55 -25.95 26.04
CA SER A 390 -20.20 -26.92 27.08
C SER A 390 -20.53 -26.45 28.51
N ASP A 391 -20.84 -25.16 28.74
CA ASP A 391 -21.26 -24.61 30.04
C ASP A 391 -22.78 -24.73 30.30
N GLY A 392 -23.59 -25.05 29.29
CA GLY A 392 -25.04 -25.18 29.43
C GLY A 392 -25.53 -26.57 29.89
N LYS A 393 -24.62 -27.53 30.05
CA LYS A 393 -24.90 -28.90 30.51
C LYS A 393 -23.91 -29.30 31.60
N ASN A 394 -24.06 -28.73 32.78
CA ASN A 394 -23.55 -29.35 34.01
C ASN A 394 -24.36 -28.91 35.23
#